data_AF-A0A931UEW5-F1
#
_entry.id   AF-A0A931UEW5-F1
#
_cell.length_a   1.000
_cell.length_b   1.000
_cell.length_c   1.000
_cell.angle_alpha   90.00
_cell.angle_beta   90.00
_cell.angle_gamma   90.00
#
_symmetry.space_group_name_H-M   'P 1'
#
loop_
_entity.id
_entity.type
_entity.pdbx_description
1 polymer ?
#
loop_
_entity_poly.entity_id
_entity_poly.type
_entity_poly.pdbx_seq_one_letter_code
_entity_poly.pdbx_strand_id
1 'polypeptide(L)'
;MKGADRQKILEQGAKKEGKLLWYGTLIVDQLMRPVKAAFEKEYPFVQVEFFRGNTERVVQKAVSEYQAKRYDVDVIDGTTSPTLASKAGIMQRFYSPYLAEYPAELKDARGLWGATNLYFLTLGYNTRMVKPNEVPKAWDDLLNPRWKGNTIWSTSRGSGAPMMIGNILLSMGPEAGRAYLLKLAKQNVAKSTASNRQILDLVIAGEYSIALHIFNHHALISRKAGAPVDWQPLEPVTATFNSVGLVKNAPHPHAAMLFLDFLLSKKGQKVFQDVDYLPAHPEMAAKQPDLKPGGGRFKRANFVSPDVQVEKGNEWIDFFQSQFLK
;
A
#
# COMPACT_ATOMS: atom_id res chain seq x y z
N MET A 1 -8.69 16.59 20.69
CA MET A 1 -9.10 16.04 22.00
C MET A 1 -7.94 15.21 22.58
N LYS A 2 -7.44 15.52 23.79
CA LYS A 2 -6.25 14.86 24.40
C LYS A 2 -6.42 14.54 25.91
N GLY A 3 -7.62 14.70 26.47
CA GLY A 3 -7.90 14.52 27.90
C GLY A 3 -8.13 13.05 28.31
N ALA A 4 -8.10 12.78 29.62
CA ALA A 4 -8.35 11.44 30.18
C ALA A 4 -9.76 10.91 29.90
N ASP A 5 -10.72 11.80 29.64
CA ASP A 5 -12.10 11.51 29.27
C ASP A 5 -12.30 11.31 27.75
N ARG A 6 -11.25 11.46 26.93
CA ARG A 6 -11.32 11.38 25.47
C ARG A 6 -12.04 10.12 24.99
N GLN A 7 -11.66 8.95 25.51
CA GLN A 7 -12.27 7.68 25.11
C GLN A 7 -13.79 7.70 25.33
N LYS A 8 -14.23 8.16 26.52
CA LYS A 8 -15.64 8.27 26.87
C LYS A 8 -16.39 9.24 25.95
N ILE A 9 -15.79 10.40 25.64
CA ILE A 9 -16.38 11.38 24.71
C ILE A 9 -16.53 10.77 23.32
N LEU A 10 -15.49 10.09 22.82
CA LEU A 10 -15.53 9.42 21.52
C LEU A 10 -16.62 8.36 21.46
N GLU A 11 -16.72 7.48 22.46
CA GLU A 11 -17.78 6.46 22.48
C GLU A 11 -19.19 7.06 22.56
N GLN A 12 -19.40 8.09 23.36
CA GLN A 12 -20.70 8.75 23.48
C GLN A 12 -21.11 9.48 22.19
N GLY A 13 -20.17 10.15 21.52
CA GLY A 13 -20.40 10.79 20.23
C GLY A 13 -20.67 9.76 19.13
N ALA A 14 -19.85 8.70 19.07
CA ALA A 14 -19.97 7.65 18.07
C ALA A 14 -21.29 6.86 18.20
N LYS A 15 -21.83 6.69 19.42
CA LYS A 15 -23.18 6.14 19.63
C LYS A 15 -24.29 6.97 19.00
N LYS A 16 -24.12 8.30 18.92
CA LYS A 16 -25.08 9.20 18.26
C LYS A 16 -24.90 9.20 16.75
N GLU A 17 -23.68 9.06 16.28
CA GLU A 17 -23.31 9.04 14.85
C GLU A 17 -23.70 7.72 14.18
N GLY A 18 -23.56 6.58 14.88
CA GLY A 18 -24.05 5.26 14.47
C GLY A 18 -23.30 4.58 13.33
N LYS A 19 -22.47 5.31 12.57
CA LYS A 19 -21.71 4.77 11.44
C LYS A 19 -20.45 5.57 11.14
N LEU A 20 -19.62 5.05 10.22
CA LEU A 20 -18.56 5.79 9.54
C LEU A 20 -18.37 5.28 8.11
N LEU A 21 -17.94 6.16 7.21
CA LEU A 21 -17.61 5.84 5.82
C LEU A 21 -16.10 5.90 5.60
N TRP A 22 -15.53 4.74 5.27
CA TRP A 22 -14.11 4.55 5.01
C TRP A 22 -13.84 4.40 3.50
N TYR A 23 -13.07 5.32 2.92
CA TYR A 23 -12.55 5.14 1.56
C TYR A 23 -11.18 4.51 1.60
N GLY A 24 -11.04 3.36 0.95
CA GLY A 24 -9.84 2.57 1.09
C GLY A 24 -9.33 1.83 -0.13
N THR A 25 -8.07 1.41 0.00
CA THR A 25 -7.31 0.74 -1.08
C THR A 25 -6.97 -0.71 -0.81
N LEU A 26 -7.12 -1.13 0.45
CA LEU A 26 -6.85 -2.48 0.91
C LEU A 26 -7.78 -3.51 0.25
N ILE A 27 -7.38 -4.78 0.26
CA ILE A 27 -8.16 -5.86 -0.35
C ILE A 27 -9.38 -6.17 0.52
N VAL A 28 -10.56 -6.17 -0.09
CA VAL A 28 -11.85 -6.23 0.62
C VAL A 28 -11.95 -7.47 1.52
N ASP A 29 -11.78 -8.65 0.95
CA ASP A 29 -11.96 -9.92 1.68
C ASP A 29 -10.77 -10.28 2.56
N GLN A 30 -9.56 -9.84 2.19
CA GLN A 30 -8.37 -10.16 2.96
C GLN A 30 -8.21 -9.26 4.17
N LEU A 31 -8.66 -8.00 4.14
CA LEU A 31 -8.37 -7.06 5.20
C LEU A 31 -9.49 -6.08 5.54
N MET A 32 -10.17 -5.46 4.57
CA MET A 32 -11.21 -4.47 4.92
C MET A 32 -12.38 -5.08 5.71
N ARG A 33 -12.89 -6.24 5.27
CA ARG A 33 -13.95 -6.98 5.98
C ARG A 33 -13.48 -7.49 7.35
N PRO A 34 -12.30 -8.11 7.51
CA PRO A 34 -11.75 -8.45 8.83
C PRO A 34 -11.60 -7.26 9.78
N VAL A 35 -11.08 -6.13 9.30
CA VAL A 35 -10.95 -4.89 10.08
C VAL A 35 -12.31 -4.38 10.53
N LYS A 36 -13.28 -4.31 9.59
CA LYS A 36 -14.67 -3.95 9.90
C LYS A 36 -15.24 -4.87 10.97
N ALA A 37 -15.16 -6.19 10.80
CA ALA A 37 -15.71 -7.14 11.75
C ALA A 37 -15.09 -7.02 13.14
N ALA A 38 -13.76 -6.82 13.22
CA ALA A 38 -13.07 -6.66 14.50
C ALA A 38 -13.42 -5.32 15.18
N PHE A 39 -13.50 -4.23 14.41
CA PHE A 39 -13.90 -2.92 14.93
C PHE A 39 -15.35 -2.92 15.42
N GLU A 40 -16.29 -3.46 14.64
CA GLU A 40 -17.70 -3.53 15.02
C GLU A 40 -17.95 -4.47 16.20
N LYS A 41 -17.09 -5.47 16.40
CA LYS A 41 -17.11 -6.28 17.61
C LYS A 41 -16.72 -5.47 18.86
N GLU A 42 -15.75 -4.57 18.73
CA GLU A 42 -15.31 -3.70 19.83
C GLU A 42 -16.30 -2.53 20.07
N TYR A 43 -16.88 -2.00 18.99
CA TYR A 43 -17.82 -0.88 19.01
C TYR A 43 -19.12 -1.25 18.28
N PRO A 44 -20.00 -2.08 18.88
CA PRO A 44 -21.19 -2.63 18.22
C PRO A 44 -22.28 -1.61 17.88
N PHE A 45 -22.11 -0.36 18.31
CA PHE A 45 -22.99 0.76 18.00
C PHE A 45 -22.53 1.59 16.80
N VAL A 46 -21.43 1.21 16.13
CA VAL A 46 -20.92 1.89 14.94
C VAL A 46 -20.89 0.91 13.77
N GLN A 47 -21.59 1.24 12.69
CA GLN A 47 -21.49 0.51 11.43
C GLN A 47 -20.37 1.07 10.55
N VAL A 48 -19.43 0.23 10.11
CA VAL A 48 -18.41 0.60 9.12
C VAL A 48 -18.97 0.33 7.73
N GLU A 49 -19.13 1.40 6.96
CA GLU A 49 -19.31 1.36 5.51
C GLU A 49 -17.97 1.64 4.84
N PHE A 50 -17.74 1.06 3.65
CA PHE A 50 -16.53 1.36 2.90
C PHE A 50 -16.74 1.40 1.40
N PHE A 51 -15.96 2.26 0.76
CA PHE A 51 -15.75 2.27 -0.68
C PHE A 51 -14.32 1.83 -0.98
N ARG A 52 -14.15 0.85 -1.88
CA ARG A 52 -12.83 0.38 -2.29
C ARG A 52 -12.48 0.85 -3.70
N GLY A 53 -11.31 1.47 -3.84
CA GLY A 53 -10.71 1.87 -5.13
C GLY A 53 -9.19 1.74 -5.10
N ASN A 54 -8.52 2.01 -6.23
CA ASN A 54 -7.09 2.34 -6.19
C ASN A 54 -6.91 3.77 -5.67
N THR A 55 -5.67 4.16 -5.38
CA THR A 55 -5.32 5.49 -4.88
C THR A 55 -5.97 6.61 -5.69
N GLU A 56 -5.85 6.56 -7.02
CA GLU A 56 -6.35 7.60 -7.92
C GLU A 56 -7.87 7.74 -7.80
N ARG A 57 -8.61 6.61 -7.81
CA ARG A 57 -10.07 6.62 -7.70
C ARG A 57 -10.55 7.07 -6.33
N VAL A 58 -9.86 6.68 -5.25
CA VAL A 58 -10.18 7.11 -3.88
C VAL A 58 -10.00 8.62 -3.73
N VAL A 59 -8.85 9.16 -4.15
CA VAL A 59 -8.56 10.60 -4.06
C VAL A 59 -9.49 11.40 -4.95
N GLN A 60 -9.70 10.99 -6.20
CA GLN A 60 -10.59 11.69 -7.13
C GLN A 60 -12.01 11.77 -6.58
N LYS A 61 -12.56 10.65 -6.09
CA LYS A 61 -13.92 10.62 -5.51
C LYS A 61 -14.03 11.55 -4.31
N ALA A 62 -13.09 11.47 -3.36
CA ALA A 62 -13.09 12.31 -2.17
C ALA A 62 -12.98 13.82 -2.50
N VAL A 63 -12.08 14.19 -3.43
CA VAL A 63 -11.91 15.59 -3.85
C VAL A 63 -13.14 16.11 -4.58
N SER A 64 -13.73 15.33 -5.50
CA SER A 64 -14.93 15.73 -6.23
C SER A 64 -16.14 15.90 -5.31
N GLU A 65 -16.31 15.03 -4.32
CA GLU A 65 -17.37 15.17 -3.31
C GLU A 65 -17.17 16.42 -2.45
N TYR A 66 -15.95 16.63 -1.97
CA TYR A 66 -15.61 17.81 -1.17
C TYR A 66 -15.84 19.12 -1.94
N GLN A 67 -15.43 19.18 -3.21
CA GLN A 67 -15.69 20.34 -4.09
C GLN A 67 -17.19 20.57 -4.31
N ALA A 68 -17.98 19.49 -4.37
CA ALA A 68 -19.43 19.55 -4.43
C ALA A 68 -20.11 19.82 -3.07
N LYS A 69 -19.32 20.10 -2.01
CA LYS A 69 -19.79 20.27 -0.62
C LYS A 69 -20.57 19.07 -0.08
N ARG A 70 -20.27 17.87 -0.59
CA ARG A 70 -20.72 16.59 -0.03
C ARG A 70 -19.60 16.04 0.82
N TYR A 71 -19.82 15.94 2.12
CA TYR A 71 -18.81 15.50 3.08
C TYR A 71 -19.19 14.11 3.60
N ASP A 72 -19.39 13.13 2.72
CA ASP A 72 -19.87 11.80 3.16
C ASP A 72 -18.76 10.96 3.81
N VAL A 73 -17.51 11.14 3.36
CA VAL A 73 -16.36 10.33 3.79
C VAL A 73 -15.76 10.83 5.10
N ASP A 74 -15.46 9.88 5.99
CA ASP A 74 -14.85 10.15 7.29
C ASP A 74 -13.34 9.91 7.27
N VAL A 75 -12.93 8.76 6.72
CA VAL A 75 -11.54 8.26 6.78
C VAL A 75 -11.07 7.86 5.39
N ILE A 76 -9.83 8.23 5.05
CA ILE A 76 -9.17 7.80 3.81
C ILE A 76 -7.91 7.01 4.17
N ASP A 77 -7.71 5.86 3.53
CA ASP A 77 -6.45 5.14 3.53
C ASP A 77 -5.84 4.97 2.13
N GLY A 78 -4.55 4.65 2.12
CA GLY A 78 -3.80 4.26 0.94
C GLY A 78 -2.32 4.61 1.07
N THR A 79 -1.51 4.14 0.11
CA THR A 79 -0.08 4.45 0.09
C THR A 79 0.13 5.97 -0.01
N THR A 80 -0.45 6.63 -1.00
CA THR A 80 -0.35 8.09 -1.19
C THR A 80 -1.67 8.84 -1.06
N SER A 81 -2.78 8.14 -0.78
CA SER A 81 -4.11 8.75 -0.74
C SER A 81 -4.21 9.88 0.30
N PRO A 82 -3.81 9.70 1.58
CA PRO A 82 -3.85 10.78 2.56
C PRO A 82 -2.94 11.97 2.19
N THR A 83 -1.75 11.72 1.64
CA THR A 83 -0.83 12.78 1.20
C THR A 83 -1.41 13.60 0.05
N LEU A 84 -1.98 12.94 -0.97
CA LEU A 84 -2.61 13.62 -2.10
C LEU A 84 -3.87 14.38 -1.68
N ALA A 85 -4.72 13.76 -0.85
CA ALA A 85 -5.90 14.41 -0.27
C ALA A 85 -5.50 15.63 0.60
N SER A 86 -4.39 15.54 1.33
CA SER A 86 -3.86 16.67 2.08
C SER A 86 -3.40 17.82 1.17
N LYS A 87 -2.72 17.52 0.05
CA LYS A 87 -2.35 18.56 -0.94
C LYS A 87 -3.57 19.21 -1.58
N ALA A 88 -4.66 18.47 -1.73
CA ALA A 88 -5.94 19.00 -2.18
C ALA A 88 -6.72 19.78 -1.09
N GLY A 89 -6.20 19.88 0.13
CA GLY A 89 -6.81 20.65 1.22
C GLY A 89 -8.02 20.00 1.88
N ILE A 90 -8.25 18.69 1.66
CA ILE A 90 -9.44 17.97 2.14
C ILE A 90 -9.18 17.13 3.40
N MET A 91 -7.95 17.10 3.92
CA MET A 91 -7.61 16.38 5.16
C MET A 91 -7.56 17.33 6.35
N GLN A 92 -7.83 16.81 7.55
CA GLN A 92 -7.65 17.55 8.79
C GLN A 92 -6.69 16.84 9.75
N ARG A 93 -6.10 17.62 10.66
CA ARG A 93 -5.22 17.07 11.69
C ARG A 93 -6.03 16.24 12.67
N PHE A 94 -5.49 15.10 13.08
CA PHE A 94 -6.05 14.30 14.15
C PHE A 94 -4.99 13.97 15.20
N TYR A 95 -5.45 13.51 16.35
CA TYR A 95 -4.58 13.04 17.43
C TYR A 95 -5.03 11.64 17.85
N SER A 96 -4.13 10.69 17.72
CA SER A 96 -4.25 9.36 18.30
C SER A 96 -3.14 9.15 19.34
N PRO A 97 -3.45 8.68 20.56
CA PRO A 97 -2.42 8.39 21.56
C PRO A 97 -1.44 7.31 21.09
N TYR A 98 -1.89 6.36 20.26
CA TYR A 98 -1.05 5.26 19.75
C TYR A 98 0.09 5.74 18.85
N LEU A 99 -0.06 6.88 18.16
CA LEU A 99 1.02 7.44 17.34
C LEU A 99 2.23 7.92 18.16
N ALA A 100 2.13 8.02 19.48
CA ALA A 100 3.28 8.28 20.34
C ALA A 100 4.30 7.13 20.27
N GLU A 101 3.85 5.89 20.10
CA GLU A 101 4.68 4.69 20.01
C GLU A 101 5.37 4.58 18.64
N TYR A 102 4.78 5.13 17.59
CA TYR A 102 5.28 4.98 16.21
C TYR A 102 6.57 5.79 15.96
N PRO A 103 7.54 5.23 15.20
CA PRO A 103 8.69 5.98 14.68
C PRO A 103 8.26 7.23 13.88
N ALA A 104 9.14 8.23 13.80
CA ALA A 104 8.85 9.49 13.11
C ALA A 104 8.54 9.29 11.62
N GLU A 105 9.16 8.30 10.98
CA GLU A 105 9.02 8.00 9.56
C GLU A 105 7.67 7.35 9.22
N LEU A 106 6.95 6.84 10.22
CA LEU A 106 5.67 6.15 10.09
C LEU A 106 4.47 6.99 10.55
N LYS A 107 4.68 8.30 10.75
CA LYS A 107 3.63 9.25 11.10
C LYS A 107 3.91 10.64 10.53
N ASP A 108 2.85 11.40 10.28
CA ASP A 108 3.00 12.79 9.86
C ASP A 108 3.26 13.70 11.06
N ALA A 109 4.34 14.49 11.01
CA ALA A 109 4.66 15.44 12.07
C ALA A 109 3.58 16.53 12.28
N ARG A 110 2.73 16.79 11.26
CA ARG A 110 1.61 17.75 11.35
C ARG A 110 0.32 17.07 11.83
N GLY A 111 0.30 15.75 11.98
CA GLY A 111 -0.85 14.97 12.44
C GLY A 111 -1.90 14.68 11.36
N LEU A 112 -1.51 14.64 10.08
CA LEU A 112 -2.44 14.41 8.96
C LEU A 112 -2.63 12.93 8.60
N TRP A 113 -1.67 12.08 8.92
CA TRP A 113 -1.74 10.65 8.64
C TRP A 113 -0.88 9.83 9.62
N GLY A 114 -1.19 8.54 9.73
CA GLY A 114 -0.38 7.52 10.42
C GLY A 114 -0.28 6.25 9.58
N ALA A 115 0.85 5.53 9.65
CA ALA A 115 1.02 4.28 8.92
C ALA A 115 0.20 3.14 9.54
N THR A 116 -0.43 2.31 8.71
CA THR A 116 -1.22 1.15 9.16
C THR A 116 -0.50 -0.16 8.89
N ASN A 117 0.19 -0.30 7.77
CA ASN A 117 0.99 -1.48 7.46
C ASN A 117 2.14 -1.15 6.51
N LEU A 118 3.21 -1.94 6.58
CA LEU A 118 4.37 -1.81 5.72
C LEU A 118 4.21 -2.64 4.44
N TYR A 119 4.89 -2.21 3.39
CA TYR A 119 4.91 -2.86 2.08
C TYR A 119 6.34 -3.03 1.59
N PHE A 120 6.63 -4.22 1.05
CA PHE A 120 7.87 -4.51 0.32
C PHE A 120 7.50 -5.05 -1.06
N LEU A 121 8.06 -4.44 -2.10
CA LEU A 121 7.71 -4.73 -3.48
C LEU A 121 8.81 -5.54 -4.17
N THR A 122 8.43 -6.70 -4.69
CA THR A 122 9.32 -7.74 -5.21
C THR A 122 8.83 -8.22 -6.57
N LEU A 123 9.54 -9.16 -7.18
CA LEU A 123 8.95 -9.97 -8.24
C LEU A 123 7.94 -10.95 -7.64
N GLY A 124 6.89 -11.27 -8.39
CA GLY A 124 6.08 -12.47 -8.19
C GLY A 124 6.22 -13.37 -9.42
N TYR A 125 6.46 -14.66 -9.27
CA TYR A 125 6.69 -15.54 -10.42
C TYR A 125 5.91 -16.84 -10.29
N ASN A 126 5.50 -17.38 -11.43
CA ASN A 126 4.79 -18.66 -11.49
C ASN A 126 5.79 -19.81 -11.33
N THR A 127 5.64 -20.62 -10.28
CA THR A 127 6.59 -21.70 -9.95
C THR A 127 6.51 -22.91 -10.90
N ARG A 128 5.48 -22.99 -11.74
CA ARG A 128 5.39 -23.98 -12.83
C ARG A 128 6.08 -23.52 -14.11
N MET A 129 6.26 -22.21 -14.30
CA MET A 129 6.86 -21.64 -15.51
C MET A 129 8.32 -21.23 -15.32
N VAL A 130 8.73 -20.91 -14.10
CA VAL A 130 10.09 -20.47 -13.77
C VAL A 130 10.71 -21.44 -12.78
N LYS A 131 11.75 -22.17 -13.20
CA LYS A 131 12.45 -23.11 -12.33
C LYS A 131 13.31 -22.36 -11.31
N PRO A 132 13.60 -22.94 -10.13
CA PRO A 132 14.37 -22.27 -9.08
C PRO A 132 15.74 -21.71 -9.52
N ASN A 133 16.42 -22.38 -10.44
CA ASN A 133 17.71 -21.95 -10.99
C ASN A 133 17.61 -20.85 -12.05
N GLU A 134 16.39 -20.52 -12.49
CA GLU A 134 16.10 -19.51 -13.51
C GLU A 134 15.56 -18.21 -12.90
N VAL A 135 15.18 -18.22 -11.62
CA VAL A 135 14.61 -17.06 -10.93
C VAL A 135 15.62 -15.91 -10.94
N PRO A 136 15.25 -14.70 -11.43
CA PRO A 136 16.12 -13.52 -11.43
C PRO A 136 16.59 -13.15 -10.02
N LYS A 137 17.90 -12.98 -9.81
CA LYS A 137 18.49 -12.63 -8.51
C LYS A 137 18.97 -11.19 -8.45
N ALA A 138 19.23 -10.59 -9.62
CA ALA A 138 19.60 -9.19 -9.77
C ALA A 138 18.77 -8.51 -10.88
N TRP A 139 18.80 -7.18 -10.91
CA TRP A 139 18.13 -6.38 -11.94
C TRP A 139 18.54 -6.81 -13.36
N ASP A 140 19.84 -7.02 -13.60
CA ASP A 140 20.34 -7.41 -14.93
C ASP A 140 19.80 -8.75 -15.43
N ASP A 141 19.41 -9.67 -14.53
CA ASP A 141 18.82 -10.95 -14.92
C ASP A 141 17.47 -10.77 -15.63
N LEU A 142 16.74 -9.67 -15.37
CA LEU A 142 15.51 -9.31 -16.07
C LEU A 142 15.76 -8.88 -17.52
N LEU A 143 17.01 -8.59 -17.90
CA LEU A 143 17.37 -8.25 -19.27
C LEU A 143 17.63 -9.49 -20.14
N ASN A 144 17.60 -10.69 -19.55
CA ASN A 144 17.75 -11.92 -20.30
C ASN A 144 16.60 -12.05 -21.33
N PRO A 145 16.90 -12.29 -22.63
CA PRO A 145 15.89 -12.40 -23.68
C PRO A 145 14.76 -13.41 -23.41
N ARG A 146 14.97 -14.40 -22.53
CA ARG A 146 13.92 -15.36 -22.13
C ARG A 146 12.68 -14.69 -21.51
N TRP A 147 12.81 -13.49 -20.95
CA TRP A 147 11.72 -12.76 -20.31
C TRP A 147 10.95 -11.86 -21.26
N LYS A 148 11.45 -11.68 -22.49
CA LYS A 148 10.89 -10.74 -23.44
C LYS A 148 9.45 -11.10 -23.78
N GLY A 149 8.52 -10.16 -23.55
CA GLY A 149 7.09 -10.35 -23.78
C GLY A 149 6.38 -11.26 -22.77
N ASN A 150 7.09 -11.79 -21.76
CA ASN A 150 6.56 -12.76 -20.79
C ASN A 150 6.60 -12.24 -19.34
N THR A 151 6.60 -10.92 -19.18
CA THR A 151 6.55 -10.23 -17.89
C THR A 151 5.48 -9.16 -17.91
N ILE A 152 4.92 -8.83 -16.75
CA ILE A 152 3.83 -7.87 -16.62
C ILE A 152 3.99 -7.00 -15.37
N TRP A 153 3.48 -5.77 -15.40
CA TRP A 153 3.36 -4.91 -14.22
C TRP A 153 2.09 -4.06 -14.24
N SER A 154 1.70 -3.56 -13.06
CA SER A 154 0.67 -2.53 -12.94
C SER A 154 1.21 -1.18 -13.40
N THR A 155 0.37 -0.33 -13.98
CA THR A 155 0.70 1.07 -14.27
C THR A 155 0.35 2.02 -13.11
N SER A 156 -0.06 1.52 -11.94
CA SER A 156 -0.41 2.34 -10.78
C SER A 156 0.75 3.22 -10.32
N ARG A 157 0.48 4.49 -10.02
CA ARG A 157 1.50 5.48 -9.64
C ARG A 157 2.26 5.09 -8.38
N GLY A 158 1.53 4.68 -7.34
CA GLY A 158 2.09 4.48 -5.99
C GLY A 158 2.63 3.09 -5.70
N SER A 159 2.55 2.16 -6.66
CA SER A 159 2.92 0.75 -6.40
C SER A 159 3.29 -0.07 -7.63
N GLY A 160 3.13 0.45 -8.84
CA GLY A 160 3.43 -0.26 -10.08
C GLY A 160 4.72 0.22 -10.74
N ALA A 161 4.72 0.25 -12.07
CA ALA A 161 5.85 0.59 -12.92
C ALA A 161 6.55 1.92 -12.54
N PRO A 162 5.85 3.05 -12.31
CA PRO A 162 6.50 4.30 -11.93
C PRO A 162 7.30 4.17 -10.63
N MET A 163 6.82 3.38 -9.69
CA MET A 163 7.47 3.20 -8.39
C MET A 163 8.74 2.31 -8.52
N MET A 164 8.69 1.26 -9.36
CA MET A 164 9.87 0.48 -9.73
C MET A 164 10.94 1.33 -10.44
N ILE A 165 10.52 2.18 -11.37
CA ILE A 165 11.39 3.14 -12.07
C ILE A 165 12.07 4.06 -11.05
N GLY A 166 11.28 4.66 -10.15
CA GLY A 166 11.80 5.49 -9.08
C GLY A 166 12.83 4.78 -8.21
N ASN A 167 12.55 3.54 -7.82
CA ASN A 167 13.50 2.75 -7.04
C ASN A 167 14.82 2.51 -7.78
N ILE A 168 14.76 2.20 -9.07
CA ILE A 168 15.96 2.00 -9.91
C ILE A 168 16.76 3.31 -10.01
N LEU A 169 16.10 4.44 -10.30
CA LEU A 169 16.76 5.74 -10.40
C LEU A 169 17.40 6.18 -9.07
N LEU A 170 16.70 5.97 -7.94
CA LEU A 170 17.21 6.28 -6.61
C LEU A 170 18.36 5.36 -6.18
N SER A 171 18.37 4.10 -6.61
CA SER A 171 19.38 3.12 -6.19
C SER A 171 20.63 3.08 -7.07
N MET A 172 20.45 3.17 -8.39
CA MET A 172 21.55 3.11 -9.36
C MET A 172 22.12 4.49 -9.71
N GLY A 173 21.40 5.56 -9.35
CA GLY A 173 21.66 6.92 -9.82
C GLY A 173 20.97 7.22 -11.16
N PRO A 174 20.72 8.50 -11.48
CA PRO A 174 19.93 8.88 -12.65
C PRO A 174 20.47 8.35 -13.98
N GLU A 175 21.78 8.46 -14.22
CA GLU A 175 22.41 8.08 -15.49
C GLU A 175 22.41 6.56 -15.70
N ALA A 176 22.93 5.82 -14.72
CA ALA A 176 23.01 4.35 -14.79
C ALA A 176 21.62 3.71 -14.73
N GLY A 177 20.73 4.23 -13.87
CA GLY A 177 19.35 3.77 -13.77
C GLY A 177 18.58 4.01 -15.07
N ARG A 178 18.71 5.19 -15.70
CA ARG A 178 18.13 5.45 -17.02
C ARG A 178 18.67 4.50 -18.09
N ALA A 179 19.99 4.27 -18.13
CA ALA A 179 20.59 3.34 -19.07
C ALA A 179 20.06 1.92 -18.90
N TYR A 180 19.90 1.44 -17.66
CA TYR A 180 19.27 0.15 -17.37
C TYR A 180 17.80 0.11 -17.82
N LEU A 181 17.01 1.12 -17.47
CA LEU A 181 15.58 1.17 -17.80
C LEU A 181 15.34 1.19 -19.31
N LEU A 182 16.21 1.84 -20.10
CA LEU A 182 16.15 1.80 -21.57
C LEU A 182 16.43 0.39 -22.12
N LYS A 183 17.25 -0.42 -21.46
CA LYS A 183 17.43 -1.83 -21.81
C LYS A 183 16.21 -2.65 -21.40
N LEU A 184 15.64 -2.40 -20.22
CA LEU A 184 14.44 -3.08 -19.74
C LEU A 184 13.23 -2.78 -20.65
N ALA A 185 13.09 -1.57 -21.19
CA ALA A 185 12.04 -1.22 -22.13
C ALA A 185 12.02 -2.13 -23.37
N LYS A 186 13.19 -2.61 -23.82
CA LYS A 186 13.33 -3.55 -24.96
C LYS A 186 12.86 -4.98 -24.64
N GLN A 187 12.52 -5.29 -23.38
CA GLN A 187 11.95 -6.57 -22.97
C GLN A 187 10.44 -6.67 -23.25
N ASN A 188 9.79 -5.64 -23.78
CA ASN A 188 8.35 -5.66 -24.09
C ASN A 188 7.49 -6.08 -22.89
N VAL A 189 7.77 -5.53 -21.71
CA VAL A 189 6.99 -5.79 -20.48
C VAL A 189 5.52 -5.43 -20.74
N ALA A 190 4.59 -6.36 -20.51
CA ALA A 190 3.17 -6.10 -20.59
C ALA A 190 2.70 -5.12 -19.50
N LYS A 191 1.69 -4.33 -19.79
CA LYS A 191 1.20 -3.27 -18.88
C LYS A 191 -0.30 -3.41 -18.69
N SER A 192 -0.78 -3.19 -17.47
CA SER A 192 -2.21 -3.14 -17.18
C SER A 192 -2.51 -2.12 -16.10
N THR A 193 -3.67 -1.48 -16.19
CA THR A 193 -4.19 -0.56 -15.16
C THR A 193 -4.75 -1.29 -13.95
N ALA A 194 -4.79 -2.63 -13.99
CA ALA A 194 -5.23 -3.46 -12.88
C ALA A 194 -4.32 -3.31 -11.65
N SER A 195 -4.87 -3.63 -10.48
CA SER A 195 -4.11 -3.61 -9.21
C SER A 195 -3.00 -4.66 -9.19
N ASN A 196 -1.95 -4.46 -8.39
CA ASN A 196 -0.86 -5.44 -8.22
C ASN A 196 -1.35 -6.84 -7.81
N ARG A 197 -2.48 -6.95 -7.09
CA ARG A 197 -3.12 -8.24 -6.80
C ARG A 197 -3.60 -8.94 -8.07
N GLN A 198 -4.28 -8.20 -8.94
CA GLN A 198 -4.77 -8.73 -10.22
C GLN A 198 -3.62 -9.05 -11.19
N ILE A 199 -2.54 -8.25 -11.19
CA ILE A 199 -1.33 -8.57 -11.96
C ILE A 199 -0.73 -9.91 -11.50
N LEU A 200 -0.68 -10.15 -10.19
CA LEU A 200 -0.24 -11.44 -9.65
C LEU A 200 -1.19 -12.59 -10.04
N ASP A 201 -2.49 -12.35 -10.13
CA ASP A 201 -3.48 -13.35 -10.56
C ASP A 201 -3.21 -13.82 -12.00
N LEU A 202 -2.83 -12.92 -12.91
CA LEU A 202 -2.44 -13.27 -14.29
C LEU A 202 -1.19 -14.15 -14.32
N VAL A 203 -0.24 -13.91 -13.42
CA VAL A 203 0.94 -14.77 -13.26
C VAL A 203 0.57 -16.12 -12.68
N ILE A 204 -0.29 -16.15 -11.66
CA ILE A 204 -0.81 -17.41 -11.07
C ILE A 204 -1.51 -18.26 -12.14
N ALA A 205 -2.29 -17.63 -13.02
CA ALA A 205 -2.97 -18.26 -14.14
C ALA A 205 -2.01 -18.75 -15.25
N GLY A 206 -0.76 -18.28 -15.26
CA GLY A 206 0.25 -18.66 -16.23
C GLY A 206 0.22 -17.86 -17.54
N GLU A 207 -0.49 -16.73 -17.56
CA GLU A 207 -0.47 -15.82 -18.72
C GLU A 207 0.88 -15.11 -18.87
N TYR A 208 1.54 -14.85 -17.75
CA TYR A 208 2.88 -14.28 -17.70
C TYR A 208 3.73 -15.03 -16.69
N SER A 209 5.02 -15.21 -16.98
CA SER A 209 5.94 -15.91 -16.08
C SER A 209 6.28 -15.12 -14.82
N ILE A 210 6.39 -13.78 -14.92
CA ILE A 210 6.81 -12.89 -13.83
C ILE A 210 5.97 -11.60 -13.83
N ALA A 211 5.46 -11.24 -12.65
CA ALA A 211 4.95 -9.92 -12.33
C ALA A 211 6.09 -9.09 -11.74
N LEU A 212 6.38 -7.95 -12.36
CA LEU A 212 7.34 -7.00 -11.83
C LEU A 212 6.65 -6.14 -10.77
N HIS A 213 7.32 -5.98 -9.63
CA HIS A 213 6.98 -4.99 -8.61
C HIS A 213 5.61 -5.16 -7.93
N ILE A 214 5.36 -6.35 -7.39
CA ILE A 214 4.17 -6.69 -6.61
C ILE A 214 4.46 -6.72 -5.11
N PHE A 215 3.43 -6.56 -4.29
CA PHE A 215 3.58 -6.70 -2.85
C PHE A 215 3.84 -8.17 -2.46
N ASN A 216 4.98 -8.46 -1.83
CA ASN A 216 5.42 -9.83 -1.55
C ASN A 216 4.42 -10.66 -0.72
N HIS A 217 3.71 -10.04 0.23
CA HIS A 217 2.68 -10.69 1.03
C HIS A 217 1.52 -11.26 0.18
N HIS A 218 1.18 -10.65 -0.97
CA HIS A 218 0.17 -11.22 -1.87
C HIS A 218 0.60 -12.59 -2.43
N ALA A 219 1.88 -12.73 -2.81
CA ALA A 219 2.42 -14.00 -3.29
C ALA A 219 2.47 -15.05 -2.19
N LEU A 220 2.90 -14.68 -0.99
CA LEU A 220 2.85 -15.55 0.18
C LEU A 220 1.43 -16.05 0.47
N ILE A 221 0.44 -15.16 0.57
CA ILE A 221 -0.95 -15.51 0.87
C ILE A 221 -1.48 -16.49 -0.18
N SER A 222 -1.21 -16.22 -1.47
CA SER A 222 -1.63 -17.11 -2.57
C SER A 222 -0.94 -18.47 -2.51
N ARG A 223 0.36 -18.50 -2.22
CA ARG A 223 1.15 -19.73 -2.07
C ARG A 223 0.62 -20.58 -0.92
N LYS A 224 0.28 -19.97 0.22
CA LYS A 224 -0.36 -20.67 1.36
C LYS A 224 -1.72 -21.25 0.99
N ALA A 225 -2.44 -20.63 0.05
CA ALA A 225 -3.68 -21.14 -0.52
C ALA A 225 -3.49 -22.16 -1.65
N GLY A 226 -2.25 -22.59 -1.94
CA GLY A 226 -1.94 -23.62 -2.94
C GLY A 226 -1.71 -23.12 -4.36
N ALA A 227 -1.70 -21.81 -4.60
CA ALA A 227 -1.41 -21.25 -5.92
C ALA A 227 0.07 -21.49 -6.32
N PRO A 228 0.37 -21.76 -7.61
CA PRO A 228 1.73 -21.99 -8.11
C PRO A 228 2.53 -20.69 -8.25
N VAL A 229 2.80 -20.02 -7.13
CA VAL A 229 3.47 -18.72 -7.11
C VAL A 229 4.43 -18.61 -5.94
N ASP A 230 5.53 -17.89 -6.15
CA ASP A 230 6.40 -17.40 -5.08
C ASP A 230 6.87 -15.98 -5.44
N TRP A 231 7.63 -15.35 -4.56
CA TRP A 231 8.15 -14.02 -4.73
C TRP A 231 9.67 -13.99 -4.60
N GLN A 232 10.29 -13.05 -5.30
CA GLN A 232 11.75 -12.90 -5.33
C GLN A 232 12.14 -11.43 -5.18
N PRO A 233 12.92 -11.08 -4.14
CA PRO A 233 13.42 -9.72 -3.99
C PRO A 233 14.55 -9.44 -4.99
N LEU A 234 14.54 -8.24 -5.57
CA LEU A 234 15.71 -7.65 -6.23
C LEU A 234 16.17 -6.48 -5.40
N GLU A 235 17.42 -6.53 -4.93
CA GLU A 235 17.92 -5.53 -3.99
C GLU A 235 18.49 -4.29 -4.70
N PRO A 236 18.33 -3.09 -4.11
CA PRO A 236 17.51 -2.81 -2.93
C PRO A 236 16.00 -2.90 -3.24
N VAL A 237 15.29 -3.62 -2.38
CA VAL A 237 13.83 -3.82 -2.48
C VAL A 237 13.13 -2.50 -2.19
N THR A 238 12.04 -2.19 -2.88
CA THR A 238 11.30 -0.99 -2.49
C THR A 238 10.45 -1.22 -1.27
N ALA A 239 10.59 -0.34 -0.29
CA ALA A 239 9.77 -0.29 0.91
C ALA A 239 8.89 0.95 0.91
N THR A 240 7.63 0.78 1.30
CA THR A 240 6.71 1.88 1.56
C THR A 240 5.67 1.42 2.58
N PHE A 241 4.60 2.18 2.78
CA PHE A 241 3.55 1.83 3.73
C PHE A 241 2.19 2.31 3.27
N ASN A 242 1.16 1.66 3.77
CA ASN A 242 -0.19 2.19 3.75
C ASN A 242 -0.35 3.22 4.88
N SER A 243 -1.01 4.33 4.60
CA SER A 243 -1.32 5.36 5.61
C SER A 243 -2.81 5.61 5.70
N VAL A 244 -3.27 6.10 6.85
CA VAL A 244 -4.67 6.46 7.09
C VAL A 244 -4.75 7.87 7.67
N GLY A 245 -5.81 8.61 7.35
CA GLY A 245 -6.03 9.94 7.91
C GLY A 245 -7.51 10.35 7.95
N LEU A 246 -7.77 11.45 8.66
CA LEU A 246 -9.11 12.01 8.88
C LEU A 246 -9.46 13.04 7.80
N VAL A 247 -10.61 12.89 7.17
CA VAL A 247 -11.12 13.87 6.19
C VAL A 247 -11.68 15.08 6.91
N LYS A 248 -11.45 16.27 6.36
CA LYS A 248 -12.00 17.53 6.86
C LYS A 248 -13.52 17.54 6.70
N ASN A 249 -14.24 18.04 7.72
CA ASN A 249 -15.70 18.02 7.80
C ASN A 249 -16.32 16.61 7.81
N ALA A 250 -15.57 15.61 8.27
CA ALA A 250 -16.10 14.26 8.50
C ALA A 250 -17.44 14.34 9.29
N PRO A 251 -18.52 13.72 8.79
CA PRO A 251 -19.86 13.80 9.38
C PRO A 251 -20.00 12.94 10.63
N HIS A 252 -19.11 11.95 10.80
CA HIS A 252 -19.05 11.06 11.96
C HIS A 252 -17.67 11.16 12.66
N PRO A 253 -17.29 12.35 13.16
CA PRO A 253 -15.93 12.59 13.64
C PRO A 253 -15.55 11.73 14.86
N HIS A 254 -16.50 11.34 15.72
CA HIS A 254 -16.16 10.51 16.88
C HIS A 254 -15.93 9.05 16.48
N ALA A 255 -16.80 8.49 15.63
CA ALA A 255 -16.66 7.17 15.05
C ALA A 255 -15.38 7.05 14.22
N ALA A 256 -15.06 8.08 13.41
CA ALA A 256 -13.83 8.18 12.65
C ALA A 256 -12.59 8.14 13.55
N MET A 257 -12.60 8.88 14.66
CA MET A 257 -11.49 8.90 15.62
C MET A 257 -11.31 7.55 16.34
N LEU A 258 -12.40 6.88 16.73
CA LEU A 258 -12.32 5.52 17.27
C LEU A 258 -11.74 4.54 16.24
N PHE A 259 -12.12 4.68 14.97
CA PHE A 259 -11.62 3.82 13.90
C PHE A 259 -10.13 4.04 13.63
N LEU A 260 -9.68 5.29 13.56
CA LEU A 260 -8.26 5.64 13.46
C LEU A 260 -7.45 5.07 14.63
N ASP A 261 -7.95 5.25 15.86
CA ASP A 261 -7.33 4.70 17.06
C ASP A 261 -7.27 3.17 17.01
N PHE A 262 -8.34 2.50 16.59
CA PHE A 262 -8.38 1.05 16.45
C PHE A 262 -7.31 0.58 15.46
N LEU A 263 -7.27 1.14 14.25
CA LEU A 263 -6.30 0.77 13.21
C LEU A 263 -4.84 0.95 13.67
N LEU A 264 -4.58 1.98 14.48
CA LEU A 264 -3.23 2.31 14.97
C LEU A 264 -2.88 1.57 16.28
N SER A 265 -3.85 0.99 16.98
CA SER A 265 -3.63 0.22 18.20
C SER A 265 -3.06 -1.18 17.91
N LYS A 266 -2.42 -1.80 18.91
CA LYS A 266 -2.02 -3.22 18.86
C LYS A 266 -3.17 -4.15 18.49
N LYS A 267 -4.41 -3.86 18.93
CA LYS A 267 -5.59 -4.68 18.61
C LYS A 267 -5.93 -4.64 17.12
N GLY A 268 -5.98 -3.46 16.51
CA GLY A 268 -6.20 -3.36 15.07
C GLY A 268 -5.04 -3.96 14.29
N GLN A 269 -3.81 -3.67 14.68
CA GLN A 269 -2.59 -4.19 14.06
C GLN A 269 -2.50 -5.72 14.12
N LYS A 270 -3.09 -6.35 15.14
CA LYS A 270 -3.23 -7.81 15.22
C LYS A 270 -4.09 -8.36 14.09
N VAL A 271 -5.15 -7.65 13.67
CA VAL A 271 -5.97 -8.04 12.50
C VAL A 271 -5.11 -8.09 11.24
N PHE A 272 -4.27 -7.07 11.01
CA PHE A 272 -3.33 -7.05 9.87
C PHE A 272 -2.36 -8.23 9.94
N GLN A 273 -1.77 -8.47 11.11
CA GLN A 273 -0.84 -9.58 11.34
C GLN A 273 -1.47 -10.95 11.04
N ASP A 274 -2.73 -11.16 11.45
CA ASP A 274 -3.40 -12.45 11.32
C ASP A 274 -3.62 -12.87 9.87
N VAL A 275 -3.81 -11.89 8.98
CA VAL A 275 -4.00 -12.08 7.54
C VAL A 275 -2.69 -11.91 6.74
N ASP A 276 -1.54 -12.04 7.39
CA ASP A 276 -0.19 -11.95 6.79
C ASP A 276 0.19 -10.57 6.19
N TYR A 277 -0.54 -9.51 6.53
CA TYR A 277 -0.06 -8.14 6.32
C TYR A 277 1.01 -7.79 7.36
N LEU A 278 1.86 -6.82 7.05
CA LEU A 278 2.97 -6.40 7.92
C LEU A 278 2.53 -5.22 8.80
N PRO A 279 2.32 -5.40 10.12
CA PRO A 279 1.95 -4.31 11.00
C PRO A 279 2.96 -3.16 10.95
N ALA A 280 2.48 -1.92 11.01
CA ALA A 280 3.33 -0.74 11.13
C ALA A 280 3.67 -0.40 12.59
N HIS A 281 2.89 -0.89 13.55
CA HIS A 281 3.14 -0.67 14.97
C HIS A 281 4.47 -1.33 15.38
N PRO A 282 5.40 -0.62 16.04
CA PRO A 282 6.77 -1.09 16.26
C PRO A 282 6.87 -2.32 17.15
N GLU A 283 5.96 -2.47 18.12
CA GLU A 283 5.90 -3.66 18.98
C GLU A 283 5.19 -4.87 18.35
N MET A 284 4.65 -4.75 17.14
CA MET A 284 3.96 -5.83 16.45
C MET A 284 4.90 -6.47 15.42
N ALA A 285 5.41 -7.66 15.74
CA ALA A 285 6.26 -8.41 14.83
C ALA A 285 5.50 -8.86 13.56
N ALA A 286 6.22 -8.99 12.45
CA ALA A 286 5.70 -9.66 11.26
C ALA A 286 5.42 -11.15 11.56
N LYS A 287 4.25 -11.66 11.18
CA LYS A 287 3.92 -13.09 11.29
C LYS A 287 4.84 -13.96 10.44
N GLN A 288 5.26 -13.44 9.30
CA GLN A 288 6.20 -14.06 8.38
C GLN A 288 7.44 -13.17 8.30
N PRO A 289 8.52 -13.52 9.02
CA PRO A 289 9.70 -12.67 9.10
C PRO A 289 10.32 -12.39 7.74
N ASP A 290 10.33 -13.37 6.83
CA ASP A 290 11.01 -13.29 5.54
C ASP A 290 10.44 -12.22 4.60
N LEU A 291 9.22 -11.74 4.84
CA LEU A 291 8.60 -10.65 4.08
C LEU A 291 9.26 -9.27 4.30
N LYS A 292 10.15 -9.11 5.29
CA LYS A 292 10.82 -7.84 5.59
C LYS A 292 12.35 -7.97 5.60
N PRO A 293 13.10 -6.85 5.45
CA PRO A 293 14.55 -6.83 5.57
C PRO A 293 15.04 -7.49 6.85
N GLY A 294 16.08 -8.32 6.74
CA GLY A 294 16.66 -9.07 7.85
C GLY A 294 15.87 -10.32 8.25
N GLY A 295 14.76 -10.63 7.58
CA GLY A 295 13.91 -11.79 7.86
C GLY A 295 14.31 -13.08 7.16
N GLY A 296 15.39 -13.08 6.38
CA GLY A 296 15.97 -14.27 5.75
C GLY A 296 16.12 -14.19 4.23
N ARG A 297 15.18 -13.56 3.51
CA ARG A 297 15.22 -13.50 2.02
C ARG A 297 15.92 -12.27 1.44
N PHE A 298 15.94 -11.14 2.16
CA PHE A 298 16.64 -9.92 1.73
C PHE A 298 17.04 -9.05 2.93
N LYS A 299 17.98 -8.13 2.71
CA LYS A 299 18.58 -7.26 3.74
C LYS A 299 18.44 -5.77 3.43
N ARG A 300 18.44 -5.38 2.15
CA ARG A 300 18.46 -3.99 1.72
C ARG A 300 17.12 -3.60 1.15
N ALA A 301 16.58 -2.50 1.66
CA ALA A 301 15.40 -1.86 1.10
C ALA A 301 15.58 -0.34 1.02
N ASN A 302 15.05 0.24 -0.04
CA ASN A 302 14.93 1.68 -0.21
C ASN A 302 13.54 2.10 0.25
N PHE A 303 13.50 2.90 1.31
CA PHE A 303 12.25 3.42 1.82
C PHE A 303 11.81 4.65 1.01
N VAL A 304 10.68 4.51 0.33
CA VAL A 304 10.07 5.59 -0.47
C VAL A 304 8.78 6.01 0.21
N SER A 305 8.88 7.08 1.02
CA SER A 305 7.72 7.61 1.74
C SER A 305 6.66 8.14 0.76
N PRO A 306 5.39 8.23 1.19
CA PRO A 306 4.32 8.82 0.40
C PRO A 306 4.64 10.24 -0.08
N ASP A 307 5.29 11.06 0.73
CA ASP A 307 5.71 12.41 0.34
C ASP A 307 6.72 12.37 -0.81
N VAL A 308 7.74 11.51 -0.72
CA VAL A 308 8.72 11.32 -1.81
C VAL A 308 8.03 10.83 -3.09
N GLN A 309 7.07 9.91 -2.99
CA GLN A 309 6.30 9.45 -4.15
C GLN A 309 5.48 10.56 -4.79
N VAL A 310 4.89 11.45 -3.99
CA VAL A 310 4.08 12.56 -4.53
C VAL A 310 4.98 13.67 -5.12
N GLU A 311 6.14 13.93 -4.53
CA GLU A 311 7.11 14.93 -5.00
C GLU A 311 7.85 14.49 -6.27
N LYS A 312 8.40 13.26 -6.28
CA LYS A 312 9.20 12.74 -7.40
C LYS A 312 8.40 11.92 -8.40
N GLY A 313 7.21 11.44 -8.03
CA GLY A 313 6.50 10.46 -8.84
C GLY A 313 6.06 10.95 -10.22
N ASN A 314 5.94 12.27 -10.44
CA ASN A 314 5.65 12.80 -11.78
C ASN A 314 6.81 12.49 -12.74
N GLU A 315 8.06 12.71 -12.32
CA GLU A 315 9.25 12.38 -13.13
C GLU A 315 9.27 10.89 -13.52
N TRP A 316 8.93 10.01 -12.57
CA TRP A 316 8.91 8.57 -12.83
C TRP A 316 7.75 8.15 -13.76
N ILE A 317 6.60 8.82 -13.67
CA ILE A 317 5.48 8.64 -14.60
C ILE A 317 5.87 9.11 -15.99
N ASP A 318 6.46 10.30 -16.12
CA ASP A 318 6.85 10.87 -17.41
C ASP A 318 7.89 9.98 -18.09
N PHE A 319 8.83 9.43 -17.32
CA PHE A 319 9.75 8.41 -17.81
C PHE A 319 9.02 7.15 -18.28
N PHE A 320 8.11 6.61 -17.47
CA PHE A 320 7.31 5.44 -17.83
C PHE A 320 6.54 5.65 -19.13
N GLN A 321 5.83 6.77 -19.25
CA GLN A 321 5.05 7.11 -20.44
C GLN A 321 5.94 7.27 -21.67
N SER A 322 7.06 7.97 -21.54
CA SER A 322 7.94 8.26 -22.67
C SER A 322 8.78 7.09 -23.16
N GLN A 323 9.05 6.08 -22.31
CA GLN A 323 9.94 4.96 -22.65
C GLN A 323 9.23 3.61 -22.74
N PHE A 324 8.13 3.41 -22.00
CA PHE A 324 7.43 2.12 -21.95
C PHE A 324 6.05 2.16 -22.62
N LEU A 325 5.42 3.31 -22.85
CA LEU A 325 4.11 3.37 -23.53
C LEU A 325 4.17 3.77 -25.01
N LYS A 326 5.38 3.94 -25.56
CA LYS A 326 5.59 4.23 -26.99
C LYS A 326 5.49 2.99 -27.87
#